data_AF-A0A268JKS3-F1
#
_entry.id   AF-A0A268JKS3-F1
#
_cell.length_a   1.000
_cell.length_b   1.000
_cell.length_c   1.000
_cell.angle_alpha   90.00
_cell.angle_beta   90.00
_cell.angle_gamma   90.00
#
_symmetry.space_group_name_H-M   'P 1'
#
loop_
_entity.id
_entity.type
_entity.pdbx_description
1 polymer ?
#
loop_
_entity_poly.entity_id
_entity_poly.type
_entity_poly.pdbx_seq_one_letter_code
_entity_poly.pdbx_strand_id
1 'polypeptide(L)'
;MSLTWLFTFLFMIQQITPQAGLEITREGKPISTINREDYAVGNPSQFILDTKKYNELLNHLEKQLSVIPKNAKLDQHGNIIPEQVGLSVNRQAFTESFYSFFFVQNKSTLEIPMYPVYPKVDSELLSDIRSIRIGRYITSFNPRNKKRSHNIQLAVEAINNHVVFPGETFSFNAVVGKRTTEKGYEKAKVIVRGEYAEDIGGGICQVSSTLFNAVDNAGLKIVQRFSHSRHVPYIPPGRDATVSWYGPDFEFKNMYNQPILIQARTLGNLLVIKLYSSEVIEYKPKKVPFPAL
;
A
#
# COMPACT_ATOMS: atom_id res chain seq x y z
N MET A 1 -33.35 -67.98 -57.62
CA MET A 1 -33.43 -67.46 -56.24
C MET A 1 -32.18 -66.64 -55.98
N SER A 2 -32.27 -65.30 -56.03
CA SER A 2 -31.12 -64.40 -55.85
C SER A 2 -31.02 -63.93 -54.40
N LEU A 3 -29.81 -64.01 -53.85
CA LEU A 3 -29.45 -63.56 -52.52
C LEU A 3 -28.87 -62.13 -52.63
N THR A 4 -29.55 -61.12 -52.10
CA THR A 4 -29.05 -59.75 -52.02
C THR A 4 -28.38 -59.52 -50.67
N TRP A 5 -27.08 -59.24 -50.70
CA TRP A 5 -26.29 -58.72 -49.58
C TRP A 5 -26.57 -57.22 -49.42
N LEU A 6 -27.06 -56.79 -48.25
CA LEU A 6 -27.04 -55.38 -47.84
C LEU A 6 -25.79 -55.14 -46.98
N PHE A 7 -24.84 -54.39 -47.54
CA PHE A 7 -23.75 -53.77 -46.78
C PHE A 7 -24.29 -52.51 -46.09
N THR A 8 -24.46 -52.56 -44.77
CA THR A 8 -24.71 -51.37 -43.94
C THR A 8 -23.38 -50.76 -43.54
N PHE A 9 -23.08 -49.59 -44.11
CA PHE A 9 -21.90 -48.78 -43.76
C PHE A 9 -22.17 -48.07 -42.42
N LEU A 10 -21.64 -48.61 -41.33
CA LEU A 10 -21.72 -48.00 -40.01
C LEU A 10 -20.74 -46.82 -39.95
N PHE A 11 -21.24 -45.60 -40.16
CA PHE A 11 -20.47 -44.39 -39.86
C PHE A 11 -20.28 -44.31 -38.34
N MET A 12 -19.10 -44.69 -37.86
CA MET A 12 -18.62 -44.35 -36.52
C MET A 12 -18.47 -42.82 -36.47
N ILE A 13 -19.45 -42.15 -35.89
CA ILE A 13 -19.28 -40.77 -35.43
C ILE A 13 -18.24 -40.84 -34.32
N GLN A 14 -17.01 -40.41 -34.60
CA GLN A 14 -16.03 -40.14 -33.55
C GLN A 14 -16.66 -39.10 -32.63
N GLN A 15 -16.96 -39.50 -31.39
CA GLN A 15 -17.26 -38.55 -30.34
C GLN A 15 -16.01 -37.66 -30.19
N ILE A 16 -16.12 -36.40 -30.62
CA ILE A 16 -15.15 -35.36 -30.29
C ILE A 16 -15.16 -35.30 -28.77
N THR A 17 -14.13 -35.83 -28.13
CA THR A 17 -13.95 -35.72 -26.69
C THR A 17 -13.94 -34.24 -26.35
N PRO A 18 -14.77 -33.75 -25.41
CA PRO A 18 -14.73 -32.36 -25.01
C PRO A 18 -13.33 -32.07 -24.49
N GLN A 19 -12.69 -31.15 -25.20
CA GLN A 19 -11.41 -30.52 -24.94
C GLN A 19 -11.23 -30.33 -23.42
N ALA A 20 -10.30 -31.09 -22.82
CA ALA A 20 -10.15 -31.18 -21.38
C ALA A 20 -9.61 -29.85 -20.84
N GLY A 21 -10.51 -28.92 -20.54
CA GLY A 21 -10.21 -27.67 -19.84
C GLY A 21 -9.96 -27.93 -18.36
N LEU A 22 -9.12 -27.10 -17.75
CA LEU A 22 -8.95 -27.02 -16.31
C LEU A 22 -9.91 -25.98 -15.74
N GLU A 23 -10.88 -26.43 -14.96
CA GLU A 23 -11.75 -25.54 -14.19
C GLU A 23 -11.02 -25.07 -12.93
N ILE A 24 -10.74 -23.78 -12.83
CA ILE A 24 -10.22 -23.18 -11.59
C ILE A 24 -11.39 -22.82 -10.69
N THR A 25 -11.36 -23.31 -9.45
CA THR A 25 -12.35 -23.03 -8.42
C THR A 25 -11.77 -22.27 -7.23
N ARG A 26 -12.63 -21.55 -6.51
CA ARG A 26 -12.37 -20.99 -5.19
C ARG A 26 -13.57 -21.23 -4.29
N GLU A 27 -13.32 -21.84 -3.14
CA GLU A 27 -14.34 -22.26 -2.19
C GLU A 27 -15.43 -23.09 -2.88
N GLY A 28 -15.02 -23.95 -3.83
CA GLY A 28 -15.90 -24.79 -4.63
C GLY A 28 -16.71 -24.06 -5.72
N LYS A 29 -16.52 -22.75 -5.91
CA LYS A 29 -17.18 -21.98 -6.98
C LYS A 29 -16.24 -21.79 -8.18
N PRO A 30 -16.73 -21.97 -9.42
CA PRO A 30 -15.91 -21.77 -10.60
C PRO A 30 -15.53 -20.30 -10.80
N ILE A 31 -14.25 -20.04 -11.09
CA ILE A 31 -13.70 -18.71 -11.38
C ILE A 31 -13.41 -18.56 -12.87
N SER A 32 -12.77 -19.56 -13.46
CA SER A 32 -12.33 -19.55 -14.85
C SER A 32 -12.06 -20.95 -15.36
N THR A 33 -12.25 -21.18 -16.65
CA THR A 33 -11.84 -22.42 -17.32
C THR A 33 -10.68 -22.14 -18.25
N ILE A 34 -9.63 -22.94 -18.16
CA ILE A 34 -8.41 -22.82 -18.96
C ILE A 34 -8.38 -23.97 -19.96
N ASN A 35 -8.36 -23.67 -21.26
CA ASN A 35 -8.08 -24.69 -22.26
C ASN A 35 -6.58 -24.80 -22.47
N ARG A 36 -6.08 -26.02 -22.61
CA ARG A 36 -4.65 -26.27 -22.77
C ARG A 36 -4.08 -25.58 -24.01
N GLU A 37 -4.83 -25.59 -25.10
CA GLU A 37 -4.42 -25.06 -26.41
C GLU A 37 -4.17 -23.55 -26.36
N ASP A 38 -4.90 -22.83 -25.49
CA ASP A 38 -4.74 -21.37 -25.35
C ASP A 38 -3.35 -20.98 -24.85
N TYR A 39 -2.70 -21.89 -24.11
CA TYR A 39 -1.40 -21.71 -23.46
C TYR A 39 -0.29 -22.52 -24.12
N ALA A 40 -0.55 -23.15 -25.27
CA ALA A 40 0.44 -23.90 -26.01
C ALA A 40 1.07 -23.08 -27.13
N VAL A 41 2.37 -23.30 -27.37
CA VAL A 41 3.08 -22.85 -28.57
C VAL A 41 3.62 -24.08 -29.30
N GLY A 42 3.68 -24.02 -30.63
CA GLY A 42 4.26 -25.06 -31.46
C GLY A 42 3.23 -25.90 -32.22
N ASN A 43 3.69 -27.05 -32.73
CA ASN A 43 2.87 -27.97 -33.54
C ASN A 43 1.98 -28.83 -32.61
N PRO A 44 0.80 -29.33 -33.04
CA PRO A 44 -0.12 -30.12 -32.19
C PRO A 44 0.48 -31.39 -31.57
N SER A 45 1.64 -31.81 -32.04
CA SER A 45 2.40 -32.98 -31.57
C SER A 45 3.44 -32.66 -30.48
N GLN A 46 3.73 -31.38 -30.21
CA GLN A 46 4.67 -30.91 -29.18
C GLN A 46 4.08 -29.68 -28.48
N PHE A 47 3.34 -29.92 -27.40
CA PHE A 47 2.82 -28.84 -26.55
C PHE A 47 3.97 -28.23 -25.75
N ILE A 48 4.47 -27.08 -26.18
CA ILE A 48 5.40 -26.25 -25.38
C ILE A 48 4.56 -25.20 -24.66
N LEU A 49 4.82 -24.99 -23.37
CA LEU A 49 4.10 -23.97 -22.61
C LEU A 49 4.48 -22.55 -23.08
N ASP A 50 3.48 -21.75 -23.44
CA ASP A 50 3.62 -20.31 -23.59
C ASP A 50 3.81 -19.67 -22.22
N THR A 51 5.06 -19.51 -21.81
CA THR A 51 5.41 -18.92 -20.51
C THR A 51 4.90 -17.49 -20.35
N LYS A 52 4.75 -16.73 -21.44
CA LYS A 52 4.23 -15.36 -21.38
C LYS A 52 2.75 -15.38 -21.03
N LYS A 53 1.93 -16.13 -21.78
CA LYS A 53 0.50 -16.27 -21.50
C LYS A 53 0.23 -16.87 -20.13
N TYR A 54 1.03 -17.86 -19.73
CA TYR A 54 0.95 -18.44 -18.40
C TYR A 54 1.17 -17.40 -17.29
N ASN A 55 2.23 -16.57 -17.42
CA ASN A 55 2.50 -15.52 -16.45
C ASN A 55 1.40 -14.44 -16.45
N GLU A 56 0.84 -14.10 -17.60
CA GLU A 56 -0.31 -13.18 -17.71
C GLU A 56 -1.55 -13.72 -16.99
N LEU A 57 -1.86 -15.02 -17.16
CA LEU A 57 -2.92 -15.71 -16.43
C LEU A 57 -2.68 -15.65 -14.91
N LEU A 58 -1.49 -16.02 -14.45
CA LEU A 58 -1.17 -16.03 -13.03
C LEU A 58 -1.27 -14.61 -12.41
N ASN A 59 -0.76 -13.60 -13.12
CA ASN A 59 -0.89 -12.21 -12.71
C ASN A 59 -2.35 -11.75 -12.65
N HIS A 60 -3.17 -12.18 -13.60
CA HIS A 60 -4.60 -11.87 -13.64
C HIS A 60 -5.34 -12.50 -12.45
N LEU A 61 -5.11 -13.79 -12.20
CA LEU A 61 -5.68 -14.52 -11.06
C LEU A 61 -5.25 -13.88 -9.73
N GLU A 62 -3.98 -13.54 -9.57
CA GLU A 62 -3.50 -12.85 -8.37
C GLU A 62 -4.17 -11.50 -8.16
N LYS A 63 -4.26 -10.68 -9.21
CA LYS A 63 -4.90 -9.36 -9.13
C LYS A 63 -6.37 -9.46 -8.76
N GLN A 64 -7.06 -10.49 -9.25
CA GLN A 64 -8.48 -10.71 -8.99
C GLN A 64 -8.75 -11.30 -7.60
N LEU A 65 -7.89 -12.21 -7.14
CA LEU A 65 -8.19 -13.07 -6.00
C LEU A 65 -7.46 -12.68 -4.72
N SER A 66 -6.32 -11.98 -4.84
CA SER A 66 -5.54 -11.58 -3.67
C SER A 66 -6.23 -10.49 -2.89
N VAL A 67 -6.13 -10.59 -1.56
CA VAL A 67 -6.63 -9.60 -0.62
C VAL A 67 -5.42 -8.97 0.04
N ILE A 68 -5.26 -7.65 -0.10
CA ILE A 68 -4.16 -6.92 0.52
C ILE A 68 -4.39 -6.90 2.04
N PRO A 69 -3.41 -7.33 2.87
CA PRO A 69 -3.54 -7.25 4.31
C PRO A 69 -3.64 -5.79 4.78
N LYS A 70 -4.37 -5.56 5.86
CA LYS A 70 -4.49 -4.23 6.47
C LYS A 70 -3.90 -4.25 7.86
N ASN A 71 -2.97 -3.35 8.11
CA ASN A 71 -2.36 -3.14 9.42
C ASN A 71 -3.42 -2.75 10.47
N ALA A 72 -3.18 -3.14 11.72
CA ALA A 72 -3.88 -2.59 12.87
C ALA A 72 -3.66 -1.08 12.93
N LYS A 73 -4.64 -0.34 13.47
CA LYS A 73 -4.57 1.12 13.61
C LYS A 73 -5.33 1.61 14.83
N LEU A 74 -5.01 2.81 15.30
CA LEU A 74 -5.79 3.48 16.33
C LEU A 74 -6.94 4.28 15.70
N ASP A 75 -8.12 4.18 16.30
CA ASP A 75 -9.27 5.04 16.01
C ASP A 75 -9.09 6.45 16.61
N GLN A 76 -10.11 7.30 16.46
CA GLN A 76 -10.08 8.68 16.98
C GLN A 76 -10.08 8.77 18.51
N HIS A 77 -10.52 7.70 19.19
CA HIS A 77 -10.56 7.58 20.65
C HIS A 77 -9.30 6.88 21.21
N GLY A 78 -8.43 6.36 20.35
CA GLY A 78 -7.22 5.63 20.73
C GLY A 78 -7.44 4.14 20.95
N ASN A 79 -8.58 3.59 20.55
CA ASN A 79 -8.82 2.15 20.57
C ASN A 79 -8.14 1.49 19.37
N ILE A 80 -7.64 0.27 19.57
CA ILE A 80 -7.07 -0.54 18.49
C ILE A 80 -8.20 -1.09 17.63
N ILE A 81 -8.15 -0.77 16.34
CA ILE A 81 -8.86 -1.47 15.28
C ILE A 81 -7.93 -2.59 14.83
N PRO A 82 -8.34 -3.87 14.99
CA PRO A 82 -7.50 -5.00 14.65
C PRO A 82 -7.15 -5.05 13.16
N GLU A 83 -6.02 -5.68 12.92
CA GLU A 83 -5.50 -5.98 11.61
C GLU A 83 -6.40 -6.96 10.83
N GLN A 84 -6.32 -6.91 9.50
CA GLN A 84 -7.02 -7.83 8.60
C GLN A 84 -5.99 -8.64 7.81
N VAL A 85 -6.01 -9.96 8.02
CA VAL A 85 -5.16 -10.90 7.28
C VAL A 85 -5.54 -10.88 5.79
N GLY A 86 -4.53 -10.75 4.95
CA GLY A 86 -4.65 -10.81 3.50
C GLY A 86 -4.58 -12.24 2.98
N LEU A 87 -4.77 -12.39 1.67
CA LEU A 87 -4.67 -13.67 0.97
C LEU A 87 -3.88 -13.45 -0.31
N SER A 88 -3.03 -14.41 -0.68
CA SER A 88 -2.32 -14.40 -1.96
C SER A 88 -2.31 -15.79 -2.57
N VAL A 89 -2.21 -15.83 -3.90
CA VAL A 89 -2.10 -17.08 -4.65
C VAL A 89 -0.72 -17.69 -4.36
N ASN A 90 -0.69 -18.95 -3.96
CA ASN A 90 0.54 -19.71 -3.88
C ASN A 90 1.02 -20.03 -5.30
N ARG A 91 1.86 -19.14 -5.86
CA ARG A 91 2.40 -19.28 -7.21
C ARG A 91 3.02 -20.64 -7.45
N GLN A 92 3.82 -21.13 -6.50
CA GLN A 92 4.52 -22.40 -6.65
C GLN A 92 3.53 -23.57 -6.76
N ALA A 93 2.61 -23.71 -5.80
CA ALA A 93 1.62 -24.78 -5.81
C ALA A 93 0.67 -24.69 -7.02
N PHE A 94 0.33 -23.47 -7.45
CA PHE A 94 -0.46 -23.26 -8.67
C PHE A 94 0.32 -23.72 -9.90
N THR A 95 1.60 -23.36 -9.99
CA THR A 95 2.51 -23.75 -11.08
C THR A 95 2.60 -25.27 -11.20
N GLU A 96 2.86 -25.97 -10.09
CA GLU A 96 2.94 -27.43 -10.05
C GLU A 96 1.63 -28.09 -10.52
N SER A 97 0.49 -27.58 -10.08
CA SER A 97 -0.82 -28.09 -10.50
C SER A 97 -1.13 -27.78 -11.96
N PHE A 98 -0.79 -26.59 -12.44
CA PHE A 98 -0.97 -26.20 -13.83
C PHE A 98 -0.11 -27.05 -14.77
N TYR A 99 1.15 -27.33 -14.41
CA TYR A 99 2.02 -28.22 -15.20
C TYR A 99 1.49 -29.66 -15.24
N SER A 100 0.96 -30.16 -14.13
CA SER A 100 0.33 -31.48 -14.08
C SER A 100 -0.86 -31.54 -15.06
N PHE A 101 -1.71 -30.53 -15.05
CA PHE A 101 -2.77 -30.38 -16.05
C PHE A 101 -2.22 -30.32 -17.49
N PHE A 102 -1.25 -29.42 -17.73
CA PHE A 102 -0.78 -29.10 -19.07
C PHE A 102 0.01 -30.23 -19.74
N PHE A 103 0.75 -31.05 -18.99
CA PHE A 103 1.56 -32.14 -19.55
C PHE A 103 0.96 -33.53 -19.33
N VAL A 104 0.35 -33.77 -18.16
CA VAL A 104 -0.16 -35.09 -17.76
C VAL A 104 -1.66 -35.25 -18.08
N GLN A 105 -2.42 -34.15 -18.15
CA GLN A 105 -3.87 -34.14 -18.38
C GLN A 105 -4.68 -34.95 -17.36
N ASN A 106 -4.18 -35.04 -16.12
CA ASN A 106 -4.80 -35.82 -15.04
C ASN A 106 -5.71 -34.98 -14.12
N LYS A 107 -5.95 -33.71 -14.44
CA LYS A 107 -6.79 -32.81 -13.65
C LYS A 107 -7.79 -32.09 -14.56
N SER A 108 -9.06 -32.18 -14.21
CA SER A 108 -10.15 -31.38 -14.81
C SER A 108 -10.54 -30.18 -13.95
N THR A 109 -10.19 -30.20 -12.66
CA THR A 109 -10.53 -29.15 -11.70
C THR A 109 -9.31 -28.84 -10.81
N LEU A 110 -9.11 -27.56 -10.50
CA LEU A 110 -8.08 -27.05 -9.61
C LEU A 110 -8.67 -26.01 -8.66
N GLU A 111 -8.77 -26.36 -7.38
CA GLU A 111 -8.96 -25.37 -6.34
C GLU A 111 -7.70 -24.51 -6.24
N ILE A 112 -7.86 -23.18 -6.38
CA ILE A 112 -6.72 -22.27 -6.42
C ILE A 112 -5.98 -22.29 -5.07
N PRO A 113 -4.68 -22.64 -5.05
CA PRO A 113 -3.94 -22.70 -3.79
C PRO A 113 -3.66 -21.28 -3.31
N MET A 114 -4.15 -20.96 -2.11
CA MET A 114 -3.99 -19.66 -1.47
C MET A 114 -3.18 -19.82 -0.18
N TYR A 115 -2.51 -18.75 0.26
CA TYR A 115 -1.91 -18.68 1.59
C TYR A 115 -2.21 -17.33 2.26
N PRO A 116 -2.29 -17.30 3.61
CA PRO A 116 -2.51 -16.05 4.35
C PRO A 116 -1.29 -15.14 4.26
N VAL A 117 -1.53 -13.85 4.07
CA VAL A 117 -0.50 -12.81 4.14
C VAL A 117 -0.78 -11.97 5.38
N TYR A 118 0.11 -12.02 6.36
CA TYR A 118 -0.04 -11.25 7.58
C TYR A 118 0.40 -9.79 7.37
N PRO A 119 -0.32 -8.83 7.96
CA PRO A 119 0.07 -7.42 7.93
C PRO A 119 1.37 -7.21 8.72
N LYS A 120 2.11 -6.16 8.36
CA LYS A 120 3.36 -5.83 9.06
C LYS A 120 3.13 -5.33 10.48
N VAL A 121 1.96 -4.74 10.74
CA VAL A 121 1.57 -4.22 12.05
C VAL A 121 0.28 -4.90 12.47
N ASP A 122 0.38 -5.73 13.50
CA ASP A 122 -0.76 -6.33 14.20
C ASP A 122 -1.11 -5.56 15.48
N SER A 123 -2.17 -6.01 16.14
CA SER A 123 -2.69 -5.39 17.36
C SER A 123 -1.71 -5.47 18.52
N GLU A 124 -0.94 -6.56 18.62
CA GLU A 124 0.05 -6.76 19.68
C GLU A 124 1.19 -5.75 19.53
N LEU A 125 1.80 -5.69 18.34
CA LEU A 125 2.83 -4.72 18.03
C LEU A 125 2.33 -3.29 18.24
N LEU A 126 1.13 -2.97 17.73
CA LEU A 126 0.57 -1.63 17.89
C LEU A 126 0.33 -1.27 19.37
N SER A 127 -0.05 -2.25 20.20
CA SER A 127 -0.23 -2.04 21.63
C SER A 127 1.11 -1.79 22.33
N ASP A 128 2.20 -2.44 21.90
CA ASP A 128 3.53 -2.22 22.44
C ASP A 128 4.09 -0.84 22.04
N ILE A 129 4.09 -0.51 20.74
CA ILE A 129 4.74 0.71 20.24
C ILE A 129 3.99 2.00 20.53
N ARG A 130 2.77 1.94 21.10
CA ARG A 130 2.03 3.12 21.55
C ARG A 130 2.33 3.50 23.01
N SER A 131 3.18 2.75 23.71
CA SER A 131 3.38 2.84 25.16
C SER A 131 3.98 4.18 25.60
N ILE A 132 5.10 4.61 25.00
CA ILE A 132 5.77 5.86 25.40
C ILE A 132 5.86 6.86 24.26
N ARG A 133 5.75 8.15 24.59
CA ARG A 133 5.89 9.24 23.62
C ARG A 133 7.34 9.71 23.55
N ILE A 134 7.98 9.51 22.41
CA ILE A 134 9.38 9.88 22.17
C ILE A 134 9.55 11.25 21.51
N GLY A 135 8.50 11.78 20.85
CA GLY A 135 8.54 13.07 20.18
C GLY A 135 7.19 13.76 20.11
N ARG A 136 7.17 15.08 20.05
CA ARG A 136 5.94 15.87 19.85
C ARG A 136 6.24 17.22 19.23
N TYR A 137 5.34 17.65 18.36
CA TYR A 137 5.29 19.03 17.93
C TYR A 137 3.88 19.52 17.62
N ILE A 138 3.66 20.82 17.79
CA ILE A 138 2.36 21.47 17.56
C ILE A 138 2.58 22.74 16.75
N THR A 139 1.75 22.95 15.75
CA THR A 139 1.60 24.24 15.06
C THR A 139 0.13 24.65 15.04
N SER A 140 -0.15 25.94 14.85
CA SER A 140 -1.52 26.45 14.67
C SER A 140 -1.76 26.87 13.21
N PHE A 141 -3.00 26.81 12.76
CA PHE A 141 -3.42 27.30 11.44
C PHE A 141 -4.73 28.07 11.53
N ASN A 142 -5.06 28.89 10.52
CA ASN A 142 -6.31 29.63 10.50
C ASN A 142 -7.48 28.74 10.02
N PRO A 143 -8.43 28.36 10.89
CA PRO A 143 -9.55 27.46 10.54
C PRO A 143 -10.61 28.13 9.65
N ARG A 144 -10.52 29.46 9.44
CA ARG A 144 -11.38 30.19 8.49
C ARG A 144 -10.98 29.93 7.05
N ASN A 145 -9.73 29.55 6.78
CA ASN A 145 -9.31 29.10 5.46
C ASN A 145 -9.68 27.62 5.29
N LYS A 146 -10.93 27.37 4.86
CA LYS A 146 -11.52 26.02 4.79
C LYS A 146 -10.75 25.09 3.86
N LYS A 147 -10.41 25.55 2.64
CA LYS A 147 -9.65 24.76 1.65
C LYS A 147 -8.28 24.32 2.18
N ARG A 148 -7.54 25.27 2.77
CA ARG A 148 -6.23 24.98 3.39
C ARG A 148 -6.37 24.02 4.58
N SER A 149 -7.40 24.20 5.40
CA SER A 149 -7.65 23.32 6.55
C SER A 149 -7.99 21.91 6.11
N HIS A 150 -8.80 21.76 5.06
CA HIS A 150 -9.14 20.47 4.45
C HIS A 150 -7.89 19.76 3.92
N ASN A 151 -7.04 20.47 3.16
CA ASN A 151 -5.77 19.92 2.68
C ASN A 151 -4.85 19.44 3.81
N ILE A 152 -4.80 20.18 4.93
CA ILE A 152 -4.04 19.78 6.12
C ILE A 152 -4.63 18.49 6.71
N GLN A 153 -5.96 18.39 6.84
CA GLN A 153 -6.62 17.20 7.36
C GLN A 153 -6.30 15.96 6.51
N LEU A 154 -6.40 16.06 5.18
CA LEU A 154 -6.07 14.95 4.27
C LEU A 154 -4.62 14.46 4.44
N ALA A 155 -3.65 15.38 4.54
CA ALA A 155 -2.26 14.99 4.76
C ALA A 155 -1.99 14.45 6.17
N VAL A 156 -2.73 14.95 7.17
CA VAL A 156 -2.68 14.42 8.54
C VAL A 156 -3.20 12.99 8.60
N GLU A 157 -4.33 12.72 7.95
CA GLU A 157 -4.92 11.38 7.86
C GLU A 157 -3.97 10.40 7.15
N ALA A 158 -3.29 10.85 6.08
CA ALA A 158 -2.34 10.02 5.34
C ALA A 158 -1.13 9.56 6.17
N ILE A 159 -0.63 10.39 7.09
CA ILE A 159 0.52 10.03 7.94
C ILE A 159 0.13 9.43 9.28
N ASN A 160 -1.15 9.55 9.68
CA ASN A 160 -1.62 9.04 10.95
C ASN A 160 -1.63 7.51 10.96
N ASN A 161 -1.24 6.89 12.09
CA ASN A 161 -1.04 5.45 12.25
C ASN A 161 0.08 4.85 11.39
N HIS A 162 0.92 5.67 10.76
CA HIS A 162 2.08 5.15 10.03
C HIS A 162 3.13 4.62 11.01
N VAL A 163 3.66 3.42 10.75
CA VAL A 163 4.71 2.78 11.55
C VAL A 163 6.00 2.71 10.74
N VAL A 164 7.09 3.20 11.31
CA VAL A 164 8.43 3.16 10.70
C VAL A 164 9.29 2.17 11.45
N PHE A 165 9.65 1.05 10.81
CA PHE A 165 10.42 -0.03 11.42
C PHE A 165 11.91 0.31 11.56
N PRO A 166 12.66 -0.35 12.46
CA PRO A 166 14.10 -0.23 12.53
C PRO A 166 14.78 -0.41 11.16
N GLY A 167 15.64 0.54 10.79
CA GLY A 167 16.33 0.56 9.50
C GLY A 167 15.50 1.10 8.32
N GLU A 168 14.19 1.33 8.50
CA GLU A 168 13.31 1.87 7.47
C GLU A 168 13.47 3.40 7.32
N THR A 169 13.31 3.89 6.10
CA THR A 169 13.25 5.33 5.79
C THR A 169 11.83 5.72 5.48
N PHE A 170 11.31 6.69 6.21
CA PHE A 170 10.04 7.34 5.92
C PHE A 170 10.25 8.44 4.88
N SER A 171 9.42 8.46 3.83
CA SER A 171 9.32 9.57 2.87
C SER A 171 7.94 10.20 2.97
N PHE A 172 7.89 11.52 3.20
CA PHE A 172 6.62 12.24 3.32
C PHE A 172 5.84 12.19 2.01
N ASN A 173 6.51 12.37 0.86
CA ASN A 173 5.84 12.28 -0.43
C ASN A 173 5.36 10.85 -0.75
N ALA A 174 6.12 9.80 -0.42
CA ALA A 174 5.68 8.43 -0.63
C ALA A 174 4.39 8.11 0.14
N VAL A 175 4.29 8.59 1.38
CA VAL A 175 3.13 8.34 2.25
C VAL A 175 1.93 9.21 1.90
N VAL A 176 2.12 10.52 1.69
CA VAL A 176 1.02 11.45 1.38
C VAL A 176 0.59 11.35 -0.09
N GLY A 177 1.50 10.97 -0.98
CA GLY A 177 1.29 10.86 -2.41
C GLY A 177 1.16 12.20 -3.14
N LYS A 178 0.92 12.14 -4.46
CA LYS A 178 0.64 13.33 -5.28
C LYS A 178 -0.63 14.03 -4.80
N ARG A 179 -0.59 15.36 -4.64
CA ARG A 179 -1.74 16.19 -4.25
C ARG A 179 -2.54 16.50 -5.50
N THR A 180 -3.73 15.91 -5.64
CA THR A 180 -4.61 16.08 -6.80
C THR A 180 -6.06 16.27 -6.37
N THR A 181 -6.86 16.84 -7.26
CA THR A 181 -8.30 17.04 -7.07
C THR A 181 -9.05 15.73 -6.85
N GLU A 182 -8.63 14.64 -7.52
CA GLU A 182 -9.25 13.31 -7.40
C GLU A 182 -9.03 12.70 -6.01
N LYS A 183 -7.96 13.12 -5.33
CA LYS A 183 -7.69 12.76 -3.93
C LYS A 183 -8.31 13.74 -2.93
N GLY A 184 -9.13 14.68 -3.39
CA GLY A 184 -9.82 15.66 -2.55
C GLY A 184 -9.02 16.93 -2.25
N TYR A 185 -7.79 17.07 -2.74
CA TYR A 185 -7.02 18.28 -2.49
C TYR A 185 -7.58 19.49 -3.23
N GLU A 186 -7.67 20.61 -2.53
CA GLU A 186 -8.21 21.87 -3.03
C GLU A 186 -7.11 22.90 -3.30
N LYS A 187 -7.40 23.86 -4.18
CA LYS A 187 -6.54 25.03 -4.39
C LYS A 187 -6.52 25.92 -3.17
N ALA A 188 -5.33 26.24 -2.68
CA ALA A 188 -5.10 27.17 -1.59
C ALA A 188 -3.75 27.87 -1.76
N LYS A 189 -3.50 28.90 -0.95
CA LYS A 189 -2.25 29.66 -1.00
C LYS A 189 -1.03 28.75 -0.77
N VAL A 190 -0.07 28.81 -1.69
CA VAL A 190 1.23 28.14 -1.67
C VAL A 190 2.36 29.15 -1.84
N ILE A 191 3.61 28.69 -1.66
CA ILE A 191 4.82 29.44 -1.99
C ILE A 191 5.54 28.66 -3.09
N VAL A 192 5.66 29.26 -4.28
CA VAL A 192 6.35 28.66 -5.45
C VAL A 192 7.49 29.58 -5.84
N ARG A 193 8.73 29.06 -5.81
CA ARG A 193 9.95 29.83 -6.15
C ARG A 193 10.06 31.16 -5.39
N GLY A 194 9.57 31.21 -4.16
CA GLY A 194 9.58 32.43 -3.35
C GLY A 194 8.40 33.38 -3.61
N GLU A 195 7.46 33.07 -4.49
CA GLU A 195 6.26 33.91 -4.65
C GLU A 195 5.00 33.22 -4.12
N TYR A 196 4.08 34.03 -3.61
CA TYR A 196 2.77 33.53 -3.21
C TYR A 196 1.93 33.26 -4.46
N ALA A 197 1.43 32.03 -4.57
CA ALA A 197 0.54 31.61 -5.63
C ALA A 197 -0.64 30.81 -5.04
N GLU A 198 -1.60 30.46 -5.88
CA GLU A 198 -2.60 29.45 -5.56
C GLU A 198 -2.29 28.16 -6.31
N ASP A 199 -2.23 27.06 -5.59
CA ASP A 199 -2.01 25.73 -6.16
C ASP A 199 -2.70 24.67 -5.31
N ILE A 200 -2.84 23.47 -5.86
CA ILE A 200 -3.47 22.33 -5.20
C ILE A 200 -2.59 21.89 -4.02
N GLY A 201 -3.21 21.73 -2.84
CA GLY A 201 -2.48 21.28 -1.66
C GLY A 201 -1.77 22.42 -0.90
N GLY A 202 -2.28 23.65 -0.93
CA GLY A 202 -1.84 24.67 0.02
C GLY A 202 -2.05 24.22 1.47
N GLY A 203 -1.01 24.37 2.32
CA GLY A 203 -1.01 23.96 3.73
C GLY A 203 -0.18 22.70 4.04
N ILE A 204 0.18 21.92 3.03
CA ILE A 204 0.87 20.61 3.20
C ILE A 204 2.27 20.76 3.79
N CYS A 205 3.01 21.80 3.42
CA CYS A 205 4.33 22.07 4.01
C CYS A 205 4.28 22.33 5.53
N GLN A 206 3.12 22.75 6.08
CA GLN A 206 2.95 22.88 7.52
C GLN A 206 2.89 21.50 8.19
N VAL A 207 2.31 20.50 7.53
CA VAL A 207 2.25 19.11 8.03
C VAL A 207 3.65 18.50 8.03
N SER A 208 4.39 18.59 6.93
CA SER A 208 5.78 18.11 6.87
C SER A 208 6.69 18.85 7.85
N SER A 209 6.54 20.18 8.00
CA SER A 209 7.31 20.95 8.99
C SER A 209 6.99 20.51 10.42
N THR A 210 5.71 20.26 10.73
CA THR A 210 5.31 19.82 12.08
C THR A 210 5.85 18.40 12.35
N LEU A 211 5.80 17.51 11.35
CA LEU A 211 6.36 16.17 11.45
C LEU A 211 7.87 16.22 11.64
N PHE A 212 8.59 17.01 10.83
CA PHE A 212 10.02 17.21 10.96
C PHE A 212 10.43 17.59 12.38
N ASN A 213 9.73 18.54 12.99
CA ASN A 213 10.07 18.95 14.35
C ASN A 213 9.75 17.88 15.40
N ALA A 214 8.68 17.10 15.23
CA ALA A 214 8.39 15.98 16.12
C ALA A 214 9.47 14.87 15.99
N VAL A 215 9.93 14.62 14.77
CA VAL A 215 11.00 13.66 14.42
C VAL A 215 12.33 14.11 15.00
N ASP A 216 12.71 15.38 14.82
CA ASP A 216 13.96 15.91 15.35
C ASP A 216 13.92 16.01 16.89
N ASN A 217 12.76 16.32 17.48
CA ASN A 217 12.57 16.23 18.94
C ASN A 217 12.81 14.81 19.48
N ALA A 218 12.39 13.78 18.74
CA ALA A 218 12.68 12.38 19.05
C ALA A 218 14.14 11.96 18.73
N GLY A 219 14.96 12.86 18.16
CA GLY A 219 16.36 12.60 17.86
C GLY A 219 16.63 11.74 16.63
N LEU A 220 15.62 11.49 15.80
CA LEU A 220 15.73 10.64 14.62
C LEU A 220 16.70 11.19 13.57
N LYS A 221 17.24 10.29 12.74
CA LYS A 221 18.17 10.65 11.67
C LYS A 221 17.40 11.27 10.51
N ILE A 222 17.55 12.58 10.33
CA ILE A 222 17.05 13.28 9.14
C ILE A 222 17.91 12.88 7.94
N VAL A 223 17.26 12.39 6.89
CA VAL A 223 17.91 11.97 5.64
C VAL A 223 17.87 13.11 4.63
N GLN A 224 16.69 13.72 4.47
CA GLN A 224 16.47 14.79 3.51
C GLN A 224 15.55 15.85 4.11
N ARG A 225 15.93 17.12 3.99
CA ARG A 225 15.13 18.27 4.43
C ARG A 225 15.54 19.51 3.64
N PHE A 226 14.55 20.22 3.12
CA PHE A 226 14.74 21.53 2.51
C PHE A 226 13.95 22.59 3.27
N SER A 227 14.50 23.79 3.33
CA SER A 227 13.79 24.97 3.81
C SER A 227 13.14 25.72 2.64
N HIS A 228 12.07 26.46 2.93
CA HIS A 228 11.46 27.40 2.01
C HIS A 228 12.45 28.53 1.72
N SER A 229 12.36 29.11 0.53
CA SER A 229 13.10 30.32 0.17
C SER A 229 12.62 31.57 0.91
N ARG A 230 11.46 31.50 1.60
CA ARG A 230 10.86 32.59 2.37
C ARG A 230 10.42 32.14 3.74
N HIS A 231 10.40 33.09 4.67
CA HIS A 231 9.88 32.89 6.01
C HIS A 231 8.41 32.44 5.98
N VAL A 232 8.12 31.42 6.79
CA VAL A 232 6.78 30.86 7.00
C VAL A 232 6.35 31.13 8.45
N PRO A 233 5.21 31.79 8.70
CA PRO A 233 4.89 32.35 10.02
C PRO A 233 4.44 31.31 11.05
N TYR A 234 4.12 30.08 10.63
CA TYR A 234 3.59 29.02 11.51
C TYR A 234 4.70 28.18 12.19
N ILE A 235 5.98 28.49 11.93
CA ILE A 235 7.11 27.71 12.44
C ILE A 235 8.34 28.63 12.66
N PRO A 236 9.17 28.39 13.71
CA PRO A 236 10.37 29.18 13.91
C PRO A 236 11.35 29.14 12.72
N PRO A 237 12.19 30.17 12.53
CA PRO A 237 13.20 30.18 11.48
C PRO A 237 14.09 28.94 11.49
N GLY A 238 14.37 28.40 10.30
CA GLY A 238 15.18 27.19 10.13
C GLY A 238 14.50 25.88 10.53
N ARG A 239 13.24 25.92 11.00
CA ARG A 239 12.51 24.73 11.47
C ARG A 239 11.46 24.22 10.50
N ASP A 240 11.47 24.69 9.27
CA ASP A 240 10.56 24.28 8.22
C ASP A 240 11.07 23.07 7.43
N ALA A 241 10.16 22.37 6.76
CA ALA A 241 10.46 21.28 5.83
C ALA A 241 9.54 21.40 4.61
N THR A 242 10.05 21.90 3.50
CA THR A 242 9.32 22.05 2.24
C THR A 242 9.18 20.71 1.53
N VAL A 243 8.00 20.46 0.96
CA VAL A 243 7.71 19.27 0.15
C VAL A 243 6.99 19.64 -1.14
N SER A 244 7.30 18.93 -2.22
CA SER A 244 6.60 18.97 -3.51
C SER A 244 6.75 17.64 -4.23
N TRP A 245 5.70 17.16 -4.91
CA TRP A 245 5.66 15.80 -5.48
C TRP A 245 6.79 15.50 -6.48
N TYR A 246 7.16 16.47 -7.32
CA TYR A 246 8.27 16.35 -8.28
C TYR A 246 9.52 17.11 -7.83
N GLY A 247 9.67 17.34 -6.53
CA GLY A 247 10.71 18.22 -5.99
C GLY A 247 11.12 17.82 -4.58
N PRO A 248 11.27 18.79 -3.66
CA PRO A 248 11.68 18.52 -2.29
C PRO A 248 10.83 17.45 -1.60
N ASP A 249 11.48 16.64 -0.77
CA ASP A 249 10.83 15.75 0.18
C ASP A 249 11.39 15.95 1.58
N PHE A 250 10.63 15.49 2.57
CA PHE A 250 11.09 15.31 3.93
C PHE A 250 11.23 13.81 4.22
N GLU A 251 12.46 13.39 4.48
CA GLU A 251 12.79 12.00 4.77
C GLU A 251 13.55 11.85 6.08
N PHE A 252 13.22 10.81 6.84
CA PHE A 252 13.98 10.42 8.03
C PHE A 252 14.09 8.90 8.11
N LYS A 253 15.17 8.44 8.74
CA LYS A 253 15.44 7.02 8.95
C LYS A 253 15.30 6.66 10.41
N ASN A 254 14.55 5.60 10.69
CA ASN A 254 14.53 5.01 12.03
C ASN A 254 15.84 4.23 12.25
N MET A 255 16.75 4.81 13.02
CA MET A 255 18.02 4.19 13.40
C MET A 255 17.95 3.54 14.80
N TYR A 256 16.78 3.54 15.43
CA TYR A 256 16.56 2.95 16.75
C TYR A 256 16.23 1.46 16.65
N ASN A 257 16.28 0.79 17.80
CA ASN A 257 16.02 -0.64 17.94
C ASN A 257 14.53 -1.02 17.91
N GLN A 258 13.62 -0.04 17.96
CA GLN A 258 12.17 -0.28 18.04
C GLN A 258 11.40 0.47 16.94
N PRO A 259 10.23 -0.04 16.50
CA PRO A 259 9.38 0.67 15.55
C PRO A 259 8.79 1.95 16.14
N ILE A 260 8.47 2.90 15.25
CA ILE A 260 7.98 4.23 15.63
C ILE A 260 6.60 4.45 15.05
N LEU A 261 5.62 4.69 15.92
CA LEU A 261 4.26 5.04 15.54
C LEU A 261 4.10 6.55 15.40
N ILE A 262 3.64 7.00 14.24
CA ILE A 262 3.25 8.39 13.97
C ILE A 262 1.76 8.55 14.31
N GLN A 263 1.46 9.41 15.27
CA GLN A 263 0.09 9.84 15.60
C GLN A 263 -0.08 11.30 15.23
N ALA A 264 -0.94 11.57 14.24
CA ALA A 264 -1.19 12.90 13.71
C ALA A 264 -2.69 13.21 13.77
N ARG A 265 -3.04 14.40 14.27
CA ARG A 265 -4.43 14.86 14.31
C ARG A 265 -4.54 16.38 14.29
N THR A 266 -5.69 16.88 13.84
CA THR A 266 -6.08 18.28 14.03
C THR A 266 -7.05 18.41 15.20
N LEU A 267 -6.83 19.37 16.10
CA LEU A 267 -7.73 19.71 17.20
C LEU A 267 -8.11 21.19 17.09
N GLY A 268 -9.29 21.48 16.57
CA GLY A 268 -9.69 22.85 16.26
C GLY A 268 -8.74 23.50 15.25
N ASN A 269 -7.99 24.51 15.69
CA ASN A 269 -6.98 25.22 14.91
C ASN A 269 -5.54 24.70 15.11
N LEU A 270 -5.36 23.63 15.88
CA LEU A 270 -4.06 23.04 16.18
C LEU A 270 -3.80 21.81 15.33
N LEU A 271 -2.60 21.72 14.77
CA LEU A 271 -2.03 20.52 14.20
C LEU A 271 -1.09 19.90 15.22
N VAL A 272 -1.39 18.67 15.65
CA VAL A 272 -0.63 17.95 16.68
C VAL A 272 -0.06 16.67 16.08
N ILE A 273 1.26 16.54 16.11
CA ILE A 273 1.96 15.30 15.74
C ILE A 273 2.75 14.81 16.94
N LYS A 274 2.60 13.52 17.23
CA LYS A 274 3.31 12.81 18.29
C LYS A 274 3.93 11.55 17.71
N LEU A 275 5.10 11.20 18.21
CA LEU A 275 5.79 9.95 17.90
C LEU A 275 5.79 9.09 19.15
N TYR A 276 5.45 7.82 18.97
CA TYR A 276 5.44 6.81 20.03
C TYR A 276 6.33 5.64 19.68
N SER A 277 6.81 4.93 20.70
CA SER A 277 7.47 3.64 20.57
C SER A 277 7.26 2.81 21.83
N SER A 278 7.85 1.61 21.87
CA SER A 278 7.80 0.70 23.02
C SER A 278 8.70 1.18 24.17
N GLU A 279 8.48 0.64 25.36
CA GLU A 279 9.23 1.04 26.56
C GLU A 279 10.73 0.71 26.48
N VAL A 280 11.09 -0.30 25.69
CA VAL A 280 12.46 -0.80 25.51
C VAL A 280 13.24 -0.07 24.41
N ILE A 281 12.71 1.04 23.88
CA ILE A 281 13.41 1.85 22.88
C ILE A 281 14.64 2.55 23.46
N GLU A 282 15.74 2.48 22.73
CA GLU A 282 16.95 3.24 22.99
C GLU A 282 16.99 4.48 22.08
N TYR A 283 16.67 5.65 22.65
CA TYR A 283 16.61 6.90 21.88
C TYR A 283 17.27 8.09 22.61
N LYS A 284 17.65 9.12 21.85
CA LYS A 284 18.30 10.33 22.38
C LYS A 284 17.49 11.57 21.97
N PRO A 285 16.58 12.09 22.81
CA PRO A 285 15.76 13.23 22.46
C PRO A 285 16.58 14.51 22.27
N LYS A 286 16.10 15.42 21.43
CA LYS A 286 16.69 16.75 21.25
C LYS A 286 15.73 17.84 21.70
N LYS A 287 16.31 18.93 22.21
CA LYS A 287 15.57 20.18 22.42
C LYS A 287 15.34 20.84 21.06
N VAL A 288 14.08 21.12 20.74
CA VAL A 288 13.69 21.87 19.54
C VAL A 288 12.89 23.11 19.98
N PRO A 289 13.06 24.27 19.32
CA PRO A 289 12.27 25.44 19.64
C PRO A 289 10.82 25.21 19.21
N PHE A 290 9.85 25.64 20.03
CA PHE A 290 8.43 25.59 19.72
C PHE A 290 7.94 26.93 19.17
N PRO A 291 6.87 26.96 18.35
CA PRO A 291 6.25 28.23 17.97
C PRO A 291 5.53 28.83 19.19
N ALA A 292 5.39 30.16 19.21
CA ALA A 292 4.39 30.79 20.06
C ALA A 292 3.00 30.34 19.58
N LEU A 293 2.22 29.71 20.46
CA LEU A 293 0.89 29.18 20.15
C LEU A 293 -0.19 30.25 20.34
#